data_AF-A0A2T1E6Q1-F1
#
_entry.id   AF-A0A2T1E6Q1-F1
#
_cell.length_a   1.000
_cell.length_b   1.000
_cell.length_c   1.000
_cell.angle_alpha   90.00
_cell.angle_beta   90.00
_cell.angle_gamma   90.00
#
_symmetry.space_group_name_H-M   'P 1'
#
loop_
_entity.id
_entity.type
_entity.pdbx_description
1 polymer ?
#
loop_
_entity_poly.entity_id
_entity_poly.type
_entity_poly.pdbx_seq_one_letter_code
_entity_poly.pdbx_strand_id
1 'polypeptide(L)'
;MTTWQTLAEQANDKWYNGSLKNKRYTKFIKALPKIEKEAVLLKDLLCLLTSGGFWQWIVNGYCVSIAEVIEVLKQIRKPASIKLLLMLVQIEPYLQKNREKGDGFEKLVVAAIVDENNPFWDRLDRFSYQFHEFREVWEQEVEAYLATQI
;
A
#
# COMPACT_ATOMS: atom_id res chain seq x y z
N MET A 1 -6.66 -21.31 3.76
CA MET A 1 -6.90 -19.95 3.24
C MET A 1 -6.99 -19.03 4.44
N THR A 2 -6.25 -17.91 4.45
CA THR A 2 -6.21 -17.00 5.60
C THR A 2 -7.37 -16.01 5.54
N THR A 3 -7.73 -15.42 6.69
CA THR A 3 -8.77 -14.39 6.79
C THR A 3 -8.48 -13.23 5.86
N TRP A 4 -7.23 -12.78 5.84
CA TRP A 4 -6.77 -11.71 4.98
C TRP A 4 -6.95 -12.04 3.50
N GLN A 5 -6.57 -13.25 3.08
CA GLN A 5 -6.72 -13.67 1.68
C GLN A 5 -8.20 -13.68 1.28
N THR A 6 -9.07 -14.25 2.12
CA THR A 6 -10.50 -14.32 1.84
C THR A 6 -11.13 -12.93 1.70
N LEU A 7 -10.84 -12.01 2.62
CA LEU A 7 -11.38 -10.64 2.57
C LEU A 7 -10.91 -9.89 1.31
N ALA A 8 -9.62 -9.99 0.98
CA ALA A 8 -9.05 -9.31 -0.18
C ALA A 8 -9.59 -9.90 -1.50
N GLU A 9 -9.71 -11.22 -1.61
CA GLU A 9 -10.26 -11.89 -2.81
C GLU A 9 -11.74 -11.54 -3.02
N GLN A 10 -12.55 -11.55 -1.96
CA GLN A 10 -13.97 -11.16 -2.05
C GLN A 10 -14.13 -9.70 -2.49
N ALA A 11 -13.32 -8.80 -1.95
CA ALA A 11 -13.32 -7.41 -2.37
C ALA A 11 -12.86 -7.23 -3.83
N ASN A 12 -11.79 -7.91 -4.23
CA ASN A 12 -11.28 -7.86 -5.61
C ASN A 12 -12.26 -8.46 -6.61
N ASP A 13 -13.01 -9.51 -6.25
CA ASP A 13 -14.04 -10.06 -7.13
C ASP A 13 -15.16 -9.04 -7.42
N LYS A 14 -15.55 -8.23 -6.42
CA LYS A 14 -16.48 -7.10 -6.64
C LYS A 14 -15.93 -6.10 -7.66
N TRP A 15 -14.61 -5.95 -7.75
CA TRP A 15 -13.95 -5.01 -8.66
C TRP A 15 -13.75 -5.56 -10.07
N TYR A 16 -13.29 -6.81 -10.20
CA TYR A 16 -13.02 -7.41 -11.52
C TYR A 16 -14.29 -7.92 -12.19
N ASN A 17 -15.18 -8.55 -11.41
CA ASN A 17 -16.31 -9.32 -11.93
C ASN A 17 -17.67 -8.81 -11.44
N GLY A 18 -17.70 -8.04 -10.35
CA GLY A 18 -18.94 -7.67 -9.67
C GLY A 18 -19.41 -6.23 -9.88
N SER A 19 -20.08 -5.70 -8.85
CA SER A 19 -20.80 -4.42 -8.87
C SER A 19 -19.91 -3.18 -9.05
N LEU A 20 -18.59 -3.32 -8.87
CA LEU A 20 -17.61 -2.24 -9.02
C LEU A 20 -16.77 -2.38 -10.29
N LYS A 21 -17.17 -3.24 -11.23
CA LYS A 21 -16.55 -3.37 -12.55
C LYS A 21 -16.44 -2.01 -13.26
N ASN A 22 -15.29 -1.79 -13.91
CA ASN A 22 -14.92 -0.54 -14.61
C ASN A 22 -14.75 0.71 -13.70
N LYS A 23 -14.83 0.58 -12.37
CA LYS A 23 -14.48 1.70 -11.49
C LYS A 23 -12.97 1.83 -11.39
N ARG A 24 -12.47 3.06 -11.34
CA ARG A 24 -11.06 3.33 -11.00
C ARG A 24 -10.76 2.85 -9.57
N TYR A 25 -9.53 2.45 -9.31
CA TYR A 25 -9.07 1.96 -8.00
C TYR A 25 -9.54 2.82 -6.81
N THR A 26 -9.39 4.14 -6.90
CA THR A 26 -9.82 5.07 -5.84
C THR A 26 -11.32 5.05 -5.57
N LYS A 27 -12.15 4.78 -6.58
CA LYS A 27 -13.61 4.62 -6.40
C LYS A 27 -13.94 3.23 -5.84
N PHE A 28 -13.17 2.21 -6.23
CA PHE A 28 -13.27 0.87 -5.67
C PHE A 28 -12.98 0.87 -4.16
N ILE A 29 -11.80 1.34 -3.74
CA ILE A 29 -11.40 1.43 -2.33
C ILE A 29 -12.43 2.20 -1.48
N LYS A 30 -12.95 3.32 -1.97
CA LYS A 30 -13.96 4.13 -1.26
C LYS A 30 -15.31 3.44 -1.10
N ALA A 31 -15.64 2.47 -1.95
CA ALA A 31 -16.91 1.77 -1.91
C ALA A 31 -16.89 0.53 -1.01
N LEU A 32 -15.71 0.12 -0.53
CA LEU A 32 -15.57 -1.07 0.31
C LEU A 32 -15.99 -0.80 1.76
N PRO A 33 -16.64 -1.78 2.42
CA PRO A 33 -16.74 -1.83 3.88
C PRO A 33 -15.35 -1.71 4.53
N LYS A 34 -15.30 -1.18 5.76
CA LYS A 34 -14.03 -0.89 6.47
C LYS A 34 -13.06 -2.07 6.41
N ILE A 35 -13.46 -3.26 6.88
CA ILE A 35 -12.57 -4.42 7.00
C ILE A 35 -12.04 -4.90 5.63
N GLU A 36 -12.89 -4.94 4.61
CA GLU A 36 -12.50 -5.29 3.24
C GLU A 36 -11.53 -4.26 2.66
N LYS A 37 -11.77 -2.97 2.93
CA LYS A 37 -10.88 -1.88 2.52
C LYS A 37 -9.49 -2.06 3.12
N GLU A 38 -9.40 -2.30 4.42
CA GLU A 38 -8.14 -2.50 5.12
C GLU A 38 -7.40 -3.74 4.58
N ALA A 39 -8.12 -4.84 4.36
CA ALA A 39 -7.56 -6.07 3.79
C ALA A 39 -6.94 -5.83 2.40
N VAL A 40 -7.67 -5.16 1.50
CA VAL A 40 -7.20 -4.84 0.14
C VAL A 40 -5.99 -3.92 0.18
N LEU A 41 -6.06 -2.81 0.93
CA LEU A 41 -4.96 -1.84 1.02
C LEU A 41 -3.65 -2.49 1.48
N LEU A 42 -3.72 -3.34 2.51
CA LEU A 42 -2.55 -4.05 3.00
C LEU A 42 -2.08 -5.11 2.01
N LYS A 43 -3.01 -5.81 1.31
CA LYS A 43 -2.65 -6.88 0.36
C LYS A 43 -1.97 -6.33 -0.88
N ASP A 44 -2.47 -5.22 -1.41
CA ASP A 44 -1.85 -4.51 -2.53
C ASP A 44 -0.45 -4.04 -2.16
N LEU A 45 -0.28 -3.49 -0.95
CA LEU A 45 1.04 -3.10 -0.43
C LEU A 45 1.99 -4.30 -0.35
N LEU A 46 1.55 -5.41 0.26
CA LEU A 46 2.36 -6.65 0.36
C LEU A 46 2.82 -7.12 -1.03
N CYS A 47 1.86 -7.21 -1.97
CA CYS A 47 2.11 -7.73 -3.30
C CYS A 47 3.16 -6.89 -4.02
N LEU A 48 2.96 -5.57 -4.04
CA LEU A 48 3.80 -4.65 -4.81
C LEU A 48 5.18 -4.48 -4.18
N LEU A 49 5.28 -4.41 -2.85
CA LEU A 49 6.58 -4.37 -2.16
C LEU A 49 7.35 -5.67 -2.37
N THR A 50 6.67 -6.82 -2.45
CA THR A 50 7.34 -8.11 -2.67
C THR A 50 7.80 -8.29 -4.11
N SER A 51 7.05 -7.79 -5.10
CA SER A 51 7.39 -7.97 -6.52
C SER A 51 8.37 -6.93 -7.06
N GLY A 52 8.35 -5.70 -6.55
CA GLY A 52 9.15 -4.60 -7.09
C GLY A 52 9.32 -3.44 -6.12
N GLY A 53 9.17 -3.69 -4.82
CA GLY A 53 9.43 -2.72 -3.78
C GLY A 53 8.46 -1.54 -3.73
N PHE A 54 8.81 -0.56 -2.91
CA PHE A 54 8.06 0.69 -2.81
C PHE A 54 8.00 1.45 -4.14
N TRP A 55 9.01 1.28 -5.00
CA TRP A 55 9.02 1.86 -6.34
C TRP A 55 7.81 1.39 -7.14
N GLN A 56 7.55 0.08 -7.19
CA GLN A 56 6.42 -0.46 -7.96
C GLN A 56 5.08 -0.06 -7.35
N TRP A 57 4.97 0.00 -6.01
CA TRP A 57 3.77 0.47 -5.33
C TRP A 57 3.43 1.93 -5.65
N ILE A 58 4.47 2.77 -5.74
CA ILE A 58 4.34 4.14 -6.20
C ILE A 58 3.96 4.10 -7.68
N VAL A 59 4.81 3.64 -8.59
CA VAL A 59 4.60 3.74 -10.04
C VAL A 59 3.25 3.20 -10.53
N ASN A 60 2.73 2.15 -9.91
CA ASN A 60 1.42 1.59 -10.27
C ASN A 60 0.21 2.42 -9.74
N GLY A 61 0.46 3.52 -9.03
CA GLY A 61 -0.57 4.45 -8.55
C GLY A 61 -1.29 4.00 -7.28
N TYR A 62 -0.81 2.98 -6.57
CA TYR A 62 -1.47 2.46 -5.36
C TYR A 62 -1.18 3.31 -4.12
N CYS A 63 -0.10 4.10 -4.11
CA CYS A 63 0.23 4.97 -2.99
C CYS A 63 -0.69 6.20 -2.85
N VAL A 64 -1.67 6.37 -3.75
CA VAL A 64 -2.77 7.34 -3.58
C VAL A 64 -3.55 7.14 -2.26
N SER A 65 -3.49 5.92 -1.71
CA SER A 65 -4.12 5.54 -0.45
C SER A 65 -3.15 5.49 0.74
N ILE A 66 -1.94 6.09 0.64
CA ILE A 66 -0.91 6.03 1.69
C ILE A 66 -1.40 6.47 3.07
N ALA A 67 -2.21 7.54 3.13
CA ALA A 67 -2.77 8.01 4.39
C ALA A 67 -3.67 6.96 5.05
N GLU A 68 -4.48 6.25 4.25
CA GLU A 68 -5.35 5.18 4.76
C GLU A 68 -4.51 3.98 5.24
N VAL A 69 -3.46 3.61 4.51
CA VAL A 69 -2.52 2.56 4.94
C VAL A 69 -1.86 2.93 6.27
N ILE A 70 -1.39 4.17 6.42
CA ILE A 70 -0.79 4.68 7.65
C ILE A 70 -1.76 4.55 8.84
N GLU A 71 -3.03 4.93 8.66
CA GLU A 71 -4.04 4.82 9.71
C GLU A 71 -4.35 3.36 10.09
N VAL A 72 -4.28 2.42 9.14
CA VAL A 72 -4.45 0.99 9.45
C VAL A 72 -3.25 0.45 10.23
N LEU A 73 -2.02 0.79 9.84
CA LEU A 73 -0.82 0.37 10.58
C LEU A 73 -0.79 0.95 12.01
N LYS A 74 -1.28 2.18 12.20
CA LYS A 74 -1.51 2.80 13.52
C LYS A 74 -2.57 2.09 14.35
N GLN A 75 -3.49 1.32 13.75
CA GLN A 75 -4.47 0.50 14.47
C GLN A 75 -3.87 -0.86 14.87
N ILE A 76 -3.08 -1.49 13.98
CA ILE A 76 -2.43 -2.78 14.26
C ILE A 76 -1.46 -2.67 15.45
N ARG A 77 -0.63 -1.61 15.50
CA ARG A 77 0.29 -1.31 16.63
C ARG A 77 1.19 -2.47 17.07
N LYS A 78 1.63 -3.29 16.12
CA LYS A 78 2.58 -4.39 16.37
C LYS A 78 3.98 -4.06 15.82
N PRO A 79 5.04 -4.70 16.33
CA PRO A 79 6.42 -4.30 16.03
C PRO A 79 6.77 -4.20 14.54
N ALA A 80 6.39 -5.18 13.71
CA ALA A 80 6.70 -5.16 12.28
C ALA A 80 5.86 -4.09 11.54
N SER A 81 4.59 -3.94 11.94
CA SER A 81 3.69 -2.89 11.45
C SER A 81 4.18 -1.49 11.81
N ILE A 82 4.79 -1.30 12.99
CA ILE A 82 5.43 -0.05 13.40
C ILE A 82 6.66 0.24 12.53
N LYS A 83 7.49 -0.76 12.21
CA LYS A 83 8.62 -0.58 11.30
C LYS A 83 8.15 -0.09 9.92
N LEU A 84 7.13 -0.74 9.36
CA LEU A 84 6.55 -0.33 8.08
C LEU A 84 5.91 1.05 8.14
N LEU A 85 5.21 1.38 9.22
CA LEU A 85 4.66 2.71 9.47
C LEU A 85 5.75 3.77 9.45
N LEU A 86 6.88 3.54 10.12
CA LEU A 86 8.02 4.47 10.16
C LEU A 86 8.67 4.68 8.79
N MET A 87 8.60 3.71 7.89
CA MET A 87 9.02 3.88 6.50
C MET A 87 8.01 4.75 5.73
N LEU A 88 6.71 4.44 5.84
CA LEU A 88 5.65 5.15 5.12
C LEU A 88 5.53 6.62 5.51
N VAL A 89 5.68 6.97 6.79
CA VAL A 89 5.67 8.39 7.24
C VAL A 89 6.85 9.20 6.70
N GLN A 90 7.94 8.55 6.28
CA GLN A 90 9.04 9.22 5.58
C GLN A 90 8.77 9.39 4.08
N ILE A 91 7.96 8.50 3.49
CA ILE A 91 7.58 8.53 2.08
C ILE A 91 6.45 9.53 1.84
N GLU A 92 5.46 9.59 2.74
CA GLU A 92 4.23 10.37 2.57
C GLU A 92 4.47 11.85 2.24
N PRO A 93 5.35 12.61 2.93
CA PRO A 93 5.58 14.02 2.62
C PRO A 93 6.11 14.25 1.21
N TYR A 94 6.93 13.32 0.71
CA TYR A 94 7.44 13.39 -0.66
C TYR A 94 6.31 13.19 -1.69
N LEU A 95 5.42 12.22 -1.44
CA LEU A 95 4.27 11.99 -2.32
C LEU A 95 3.28 13.17 -2.29
N GLN A 96 3.02 13.75 -1.12
CA GLN A 96 2.14 14.91 -0.98
C GLN A 96 2.68 16.14 -1.72
N LYS A 97 3.95 16.49 -1.51
CA LYS A 97 4.60 17.64 -2.17
C LYS A 97 4.54 17.57 -3.69
N ASN A 98 4.65 16.36 -4.25
CA ASN A 98 4.62 16.18 -5.71
C ASN A 98 3.19 16.11 -6.26
N ARG A 99 2.19 15.75 -5.44
CA ARG A 99 0.76 15.83 -5.81
C ARG A 99 0.27 17.26 -5.96
N GLU A 100 0.75 18.18 -5.12
CA GLU A 100 0.34 19.59 -5.11
C GLU A 100 0.85 20.39 -6.32
N LYS A 101 1.89 19.93 -7.00
CA LYS A 101 2.45 20.59 -8.19
C LYS A 101 1.57 20.47 -9.45
N GLY A 102 0.36 19.92 -9.34
CA GLY A 102 -0.56 19.72 -10.47
C GLY A 102 -0.09 18.65 -11.45
N ASP A 103 1.05 18.03 -11.16
CA ASP A 103 1.67 17.00 -11.94
C ASP A 103 1.08 15.68 -11.48
N GLY A 104 0.05 15.20 -12.19
CA GLY A 104 -0.61 13.94 -11.90
C GLY A 104 0.37 12.81 -11.64
N PHE A 105 -0.10 11.74 -11.00
CA PHE A 105 0.72 10.61 -10.56
C PHE A 105 1.66 10.07 -11.65
N GLU A 106 1.24 10.13 -12.92
CA GLU A 106 2.02 9.80 -14.12
C GLU A 106 3.32 10.62 -14.26
N LYS A 107 3.34 11.88 -13.86
CA LYS A 107 4.55 12.72 -13.86
C LYS A 107 5.46 12.46 -12.67
N LEU A 108 4.95 11.95 -11.54
CA LEU A 108 5.78 11.40 -10.45
C LEU A 108 6.57 10.19 -10.96
N VAL A 109 5.92 9.34 -11.77
CA VAL A 109 6.56 8.22 -12.48
C VAL A 109 7.58 8.72 -13.52
N VAL A 110 7.24 9.74 -14.31
CA VAL A 110 8.22 10.33 -15.26
C VAL A 110 9.40 10.96 -14.54
N ALA A 111 9.18 11.74 -13.47
CA ALA A 111 10.25 12.31 -12.66
C ALA A 111 11.08 11.23 -11.94
N ALA A 112 10.45 10.08 -11.61
CA ALA A 112 11.15 8.92 -11.06
C ALA A 112 12.12 8.29 -12.05
N ILE A 113 11.69 8.17 -13.30
CA ILE A 113 12.45 7.56 -14.39
C ILE A 113 13.55 8.50 -14.91
N VAL A 114 13.35 9.82 -14.82
CA VAL A 114 14.25 10.83 -15.41
C VAL A 114 15.39 11.27 -14.46
N ASP A 115 15.26 11.07 -13.15
CA ASP A 115 16.28 11.46 -12.16
C ASP A 115 16.77 10.24 -11.35
N GLU A 116 17.57 9.40 -12.00
CA GLU A 116 18.23 8.22 -11.40
C GLU A 116 19.12 8.58 -10.20
N ASN A 117 19.53 9.85 -10.05
CA ASN A 117 20.37 10.31 -8.95
C ASN A 117 19.58 10.87 -7.76
N ASN A 118 18.25 10.80 -7.78
CA ASN A 118 17.43 11.31 -6.69
C ASN A 118 17.56 10.39 -5.45
N PRO A 119 18.08 10.90 -4.31
CA PRO A 119 18.29 10.09 -3.09
C PRO A 119 17.01 9.49 -2.50
N PHE A 120 15.85 9.92 -2.98
CA PHE A 120 14.57 9.31 -2.66
C PHE A 120 14.46 7.88 -3.20
N TRP A 121 14.90 7.61 -4.43
CA TRP A 121 14.81 6.27 -5.04
C TRP A 121 15.71 5.27 -4.31
N ASP A 122 16.96 5.64 -4.02
CA ASP A 122 17.86 4.82 -3.19
C ASP A 122 17.26 4.49 -1.82
N ARG A 123 16.49 5.43 -1.25
CA ARG A 123 15.82 5.21 0.04
C ARG A 123 14.69 4.19 -0.11
N LEU A 124 13.90 4.26 -1.17
CA LEU A 124 12.83 3.31 -1.44
C LEU A 124 13.37 1.89 -1.65
N ASP A 125 14.51 1.75 -2.35
CA ASP A 125 15.16 0.46 -2.52
C ASP A 125 15.62 -0.09 -1.17
N ARG A 126 16.30 0.72 -0.35
CA ARG A 126 16.68 0.32 1.02
C ARG A 126 15.47 -0.08 1.87
N PHE A 127 14.38 0.67 1.80
CA PHE A 127 13.15 0.31 2.53
C PHE A 127 12.52 -0.97 2.01
N SER A 128 12.60 -1.24 0.71
CA SER A 128 12.11 -2.49 0.12
C SER A 128 12.92 -3.68 0.65
N TYR A 129 14.25 -3.58 0.69
CA TYR A 129 15.10 -4.59 1.31
C TYR A 129 14.79 -4.79 2.80
N GLN A 130 14.68 -3.71 3.57
CA GLN A 130 14.34 -3.80 4.99
C GLN A 130 12.96 -4.42 5.23
N PHE A 131 11.98 -4.15 4.36
CA PHE A 131 10.66 -4.77 4.45
C PHE A 131 10.75 -6.31 4.32
N HIS A 132 11.57 -6.81 3.41
CA HIS A 132 11.76 -8.26 3.25
C HIS A 132 12.32 -8.94 4.51
N GLU A 133 13.11 -8.24 5.34
CA GLU A 133 13.66 -8.79 6.59
C GLU A 133 12.60 -9.09 7.65
N PHE A 134 11.44 -8.43 7.60
CA PHE A 134 10.36 -8.61 8.58
C PHE A 134 9.01 -8.96 7.95
N ARG A 135 8.95 -9.19 6.64
CA ARG A 135 7.72 -9.42 5.88
C ARG A 135 6.85 -10.51 6.49
N GLU A 136 7.42 -11.68 6.76
CA GLU A 136 6.64 -12.83 7.26
C GLU A 136 6.01 -12.55 8.63
N VAL A 137 6.73 -11.84 9.51
CA VAL A 137 6.19 -11.42 10.81
C VAL A 137 5.08 -10.40 10.61
N TRP A 138 5.25 -9.45 9.69
CA TRP A 138 4.21 -8.47 9.36
C TRP A 138 2.96 -9.13 8.79
N GLU A 139 3.09 -10.15 7.94
CA GLU A 139 1.95 -10.91 7.41
C GLU A 139 1.14 -11.57 8.54
N GLN A 140 1.81 -12.13 9.55
CA GLN A 140 1.17 -12.71 10.74
C GLN A 140 0.46 -11.64 11.59
N GLU A 141 1.07 -10.47 11.78
CA GLU A 141 0.46 -9.35 12.51
C GLU A 141 -0.82 -8.86 11.82
N VAL A 142 -0.80 -8.75 10.49
CA VAL A 142 -1.97 -8.34 9.69
C VAL A 142 -3.08 -9.39 9.78
N GLU A 143 -2.74 -10.67 9.62
CA GLU A 143 -3.73 -11.75 9.74
C GLU A 143 -4.39 -11.74 11.12
N ALA A 144 -3.61 -11.63 12.19
CA ALA A 144 -4.14 -11.58 13.56
C ALA A 144 -5.06 -10.36 13.77
N TYR A 145 -4.69 -9.19 13.23
CA TYR A 145 -5.51 -7.99 13.32
C TYR A 145 -6.84 -8.14 12.58
N LEU A 146 -6.83 -8.63 11.34
CA LEU A 146 -8.05 -8.79 10.54
C LEU A 146 -8.96 -9.87 11.15
N ALA A 147 -8.40 -10.95 11.71
CA ALA A 147 -9.16 -11.99 12.38
C ALA A 147 -9.91 -11.50 13.62
N THR A 148 -9.43 -10.45 14.30
CA THR A 148 -10.15 -9.86 15.46
C THR A 148 -11.31 -8.95 15.09
N GLN A 149 -11.50 -8.64 13.80
CA GLN A 149 -12.53 -7.72 13.32
C GLN A 149 -13.75 -8.42 12.70
N ILE A 150 -13.77 -9.75 12.70
CA ILE A 150 -14.88 -10.60 12.24
C ILE A 150 -15.65 -11.11 13.46
#